data_AF-A0A5S9MIC5-F1
#
_entry.id   AF-A0A5S9MIC5-F1
#
_cell.length_a   1.000
_cell.length_b   1.000
_cell.length_c   1.000
_cell.angle_alpha   90.00
_cell.angle_beta   90.00
_cell.angle_gamma   90.00
#
_symmetry.space_group_name_H-M   'P 1'
#
loop_
_entity.id
_entity.type
_entity.pdbx_description
1 polymer ?
#
loop_
_entity_poly.entity_id
_entity_poly.type
_entity_poly.pdbx_seq_one_letter_code
_entity_poly.pdbx_strand_id
1 'polypeptide(L)'
;MQKQLSKRQETYKHFINQVKDESFKTKFETLYQFALQAANIRDDHHFYIDAMLDAKARVYLLKIGELLVQKGAIPHQEDLWYLYDEEVQKKALTTSISFNSVIQQRKIEMKENEDIQPPAYIGTPTEAELQQVERMLGSLRENEKNNTHDVIHGIGASSGIVSGRVKSHYMC
;
A
#
# COMPACT_ATOMS: atom_id res chain seq x y z
N MET A 1 -14.05 -14.41 13.18
CA MET A 1 -14.59 -13.10 13.64
C MET A 1 -15.19 -13.17 15.05
N GLN A 2 -16.23 -13.98 15.30
CA GLN A 2 -16.90 -14.05 16.63
C GLN A 2 -15.95 -14.38 17.81
N LYS A 3 -15.03 -15.34 17.65
CA LYS A 3 -14.04 -15.72 18.68
C LYS A 3 -13.09 -14.57 19.07
N GLN A 4 -12.70 -13.73 18.11
CA GLN A 4 -11.81 -12.58 18.37
C GLN A 4 -12.56 -11.44 19.06
N LEU A 5 -13.81 -11.22 18.68
CA LEU A 5 -14.68 -10.23 19.32
C LEU A 5 -14.94 -10.58 20.80
N SER A 6 -15.23 -11.84 21.11
CA SER A 6 -15.42 -12.30 22.49
C SER A 6 -14.14 -12.14 23.31
N LYS A 7 -12.99 -12.59 22.80
CA LYS A 7 -11.69 -12.41 23.47
C LYS A 7 -11.37 -10.93 23.78
N ARG A 8 -11.65 -10.02 22.84
CA ARG A 8 -11.47 -8.58 23.04
C ARG A 8 -12.36 -8.05 24.17
N GLN A 9 -13.64 -8.40 24.15
CA GLN A 9 -14.61 -7.97 25.17
C GLN A 9 -14.25 -8.51 26.56
N GLU A 10 -13.83 -9.77 26.66
CA GLU A 10 -13.34 -10.38 27.90
C GLU A 10 -12.10 -9.67 28.43
N THR A 11 -11.12 -9.40 27.56
CA THR A 11 -9.88 -8.70 27.91
C THR A 11 -10.18 -7.28 28.40
N TYR A 12 -11.05 -6.55 27.71
CA TYR A 12 -11.50 -5.21 28.12
C TYR A 12 -12.15 -5.23 29.51
N LYS A 13 -13.11 -6.14 29.74
CA LYS A 13 -13.80 -6.28 31.03
C LYS A 13 -12.82 -6.60 32.15
N HIS A 14 -11.90 -7.53 31.90
CA HIS A 14 -10.88 -7.92 32.86
C HIS A 14 -9.97 -6.75 33.24
N PHE A 15 -9.54 -5.94 32.27
CA PHE A 15 -8.71 -4.75 32.50
C PHE A 15 -9.47 -3.68 33.30
N ILE A 16 -10.66 -3.28 32.86
CA ILE A 16 -11.44 -2.21 33.52
C ILE A 16 -11.82 -2.56 34.96
N ASN A 17 -12.10 -3.83 35.25
CA ASN A 17 -12.42 -4.26 36.62
C ASN A 17 -11.23 -4.13 37.60
N GLN A 18 -9.99 -4.01 37.10
CA GLN A 18 -8.80 -3.82 37.93
C GLN A 18 -8.48 -2.35 38.18
N VAL A 19 -9.05 -1.45 37.39
CA VAL A 19 -8.82 -0.01 37.50
C VAL A 19 -9.65 0.55 38.66
N LYS A 20 -8.96 1.10 39.66
CA LYS A 20 -9.59 1.72 40.84
C LYS A 20 -9.82 3.22 40.70
N ASP A 21 -9.07 3.88 39.83
CA ASP A 21 -9.19 5.31 39.57
C ASP A 21 -10.31 5.57 38.55
N GLU A 22 -11.41 6.13 39.04
CA GLU A 22 -12.59 6.45 38.22
C GLU A 22 -12.31 7.51 37.14
N SER A 23 -11.38 8.44 37.38
CA SER A 23 -11.02 9.46 36.40
C SER A 23 -10.24 8.85 35.23
N PHE A 24 -9.27 7.98 35.54
CA PHE A 24 -8.54 7.22 34.53
C PHE A 24 -9.46 6.29 33.76
N LYS A 25 -10.34 5.57 34.47
CA LYS A 25 -11.33 4.67 33.86
C LYS A 25 -12.17 5.41 32.83
N THR A 26 -12.79 6.52 33.21
CA THR A 26 -13.63 7.32 32.30
C THR A 26 -12.87 7.77 31.05
N LYS A 27 -11.63 8.26 31.23
CA LYS A 27 -10.77 8.69 30.11
C LYS A 27 -10.41 7.52 29.19
N PHE A 28 -10.02 6.38 29.76
CA PHE A 28 -9.71 5.18 28.99
C PHE A 28 -10.91 4.69 28.19
N GLU A 29 -12.10 4.60 28.80
CA GLU A 29 -13.31 4.15 28.13
C GLU A 29 -13.65 5.05 26.94
N THR A 30 -13.51 6.36 27.10
CA THR A 30 -13.72 7.34 26.02
C THR A 30 -12.77 7.09 24.85
N LEU A 31 -11.46 7.01 25.13
CA LEU A 31 -10.45 6.77 24.10
C LEU A 31 -10.59 5.40 23.45
N TYR A 32 -10.98 4.38 24.20
CA TYR A 32 -11.23 3.04 23.70
C TYR A 32 -12.41 3.03 22.71
N GLN A 33 -13.52 3.70 23.03
CA GLN A 33 -14.64 3.82 22.09
C GLN A 33 -14.25 4.59 20.83
N PHE A 34 -13.48 5.68 20.96
CA PHE A 34 -12.96 6.41 19.80
C PHE A 34 -12.09 5.51 18.91
N ALA A 35 -11.18 4.72 19.50
CA ALA A 35 -10.36 3.79 18.74
C ALA A 35 -11.19 2.72 18.00
N LEU A 36 -12.24 2.19 18.64
CA LEU A 36 -13.15 1.22 18.02
C LEU A 36 -13.94 1.82 16.84
N GLN A 37 -14.39 3.06 16.97
CA GLN A 37 -15.14 3.75 15.91
C GLN A 37 -14.21 4.18 14.75
N ALA A 38 -13.00 4.64 15.07
CA ALA A 38 -12.01 5.06 14.09
C ALA A 38 -11.45 3.91 13.26
N ALA A 39 -11.50 2.67 13.75
CA ALA A 39 -11.06 1.49 13.00
C ALA A 39 -11.78 1.36 11.65
N ASN A 40 -13.07 1.71 11.58
CA ASN A 40 -13.85 1.67 10.33
C ASN A 40 -13.39 2.74 9.33
N ILE A 41 -13.00 3.93 9.79
CA ILE A 41 -12.54 5.03 8.93
C ILE A 41 -11.30 4.61 8.13
N ARG A 42 -10.41 3.84 8.75
CA ARG A 42 -9.17 3.37 8.11
C ARG A 42 -9.45 2.40 6.97
N ASP A 43 -10.38 1.47 7.16
CA ASP A 43 -10.70 0.45 6.16
C ASP A 43 -11.59 1.04 5.04
N ASP A 44 -12.51 1.95 5.38
CA ASP A 44 -13.35 2.65 4.41
C ASP A 44 -12.53 3.60 3.52
N HIS A 45 -11.50 4.28 4.06
CA HIS A 45 -10.57 5.08 3.26
C HIS A 45 -9.95 4.24 2.16
N HIS A 46 -9.39 3.08 2.52
CA HIS A 46 -8.76 2.20 1.55
C HIS A 46 -9.74 1.79 0.44
N PHE A 47 -10.97 1.46 0.81
CA PHE A 47 -11.98 1.09 -0.18
C PHE A 47 -12.38 2.26 -1.09
N TYR A 48 -12.77 3.41 -0.52
CA TYR A 48 -13.37 4.49 -1.29
C TYR A 48 -12.35 5.38 -2.02
N ILE A 49 -11.18 5.59 -1.43
CA ILE A 49 -10.14 6.46 -1.98
C ILE A 49 -9.15 5.64 -2.79
N ASP A 50 -8.57 4.59 -2.23
CA ASP A 50 -7.47 3.90 -2.93
C ASP A 50 -8.00 2.91 -3.97
N ALA A 51 -8.95 2.05 -3.61
CA ALA A 51 -9.43 0.99 -4.52
C ALA A 51 -10.52 1.48 -5.50
N MET A 52 -11.54 2.19 -5.01
CA MET A 52 -12.70 2.57 -5.82
C MET A 52 -12.36 3.71 -6.79
N LEU A 53 -11.53 4.68 -6.39
CA LEU A 53 -11.14 5.78 -7.27
C LEU A 53 -10.41 5.24 -8.50
N ASP A 54 -9.42 4.38 -8.31
CA ASP A 54 -8.65 3.77 -9.39
C ASP A 54 -9.53 2.92 -10.30
N ALA A 55 -10.43 2.10 -9.73
CA ALA A 55 -11.36 1.29 -10.52
C ALA A 55 -12.28 2.15 -11.39
N LYS A 56 -12.79 3.27 -10.87
CA LYS A 56 -13.66 4.19 -11.64
C LYS A 56 -12.86 5.01 -12.65
N ALA A 57 -11.69 5.52 -12.26
CA ALA A 57 -10.81 6.30 -13.11
C ALA A 57 -10.33 5.48 -14.31
N ARG A 58 -10.03 4.19 -14.12
CA ARG A 58 -9.61 3.29 -15.19
C ARG A 58 -10.62 3.24 -16.35
N VAL A 59 -11.92 3.15 -16.06
CA VAL A 59 -12.95 3.11 -17.11
C VAL A 59 -12.94 4.39 -17.96
N TYR A 60 -12.80 5.55 -17.32
CA TYR A 60 -12.70 6.84 -18.00
C TYR A 60 -11.41 6.95 -18.83
N LEU A 61 -10.28 6.54 -18.27
CA LEU A 61 -8.97 6.59 -18.93
C LEU A 61 -8.91 5.64 -20.15
N LEU A 62 -9.53 4.46 -20.07
CA LEU A 62 -9.65 3.58 -21.24
C LEU A 62 -10.41 4.23 -22.39
N LYS A 63 -11.45 5.04 -22.11
CA LYS A 63 -12.15 5.83 -23.14
C LYS A 63 -11.26 6.89 -23.78
N ILE A 64 -10.37 7.50 -23.02
CA ILE A 64 -9.33 8.39 -23.59
C ILE A 64 -8.38 7.57 -24.48
N GLY A 65 -7.97 6.38 -24.04
CA GLY A 65 -7.17 5.46 -24.85
C GLY A 65 -7.83 5.09 -26.17
N GLU A 66 -9.11 4.73 -26.16
CA GLU A 66 -9.90 4.46 -27.38
C GLU A 66 -9.89 5.65 -28.35
N LEU A 67 -10.07 6.88 -27.84
CA LEU A 67 -10.02 8.09 -28.64
C LEU A 67 -8.63 8.31 -29.27
N LEU A 68 -7.56 8.06 -28.52
CA LEU A 68 -6.19 8.18 -29.03
C LEU A 68 -5.88 7.13 -30.11
N VAL A 69 -6.41 5.91 -30.01
CA VAL A 69 -6.33 4.89 -31.05
C VAL A 69 -7.05 5.34 -32.31
N GLN A 70 -8.27 5.86 -32.19
CA GLN A 70 -9.04 6.38 -33.34
C GLN A 70 -8.31 7.51 -34.07
N LYS A 71 -7.54 8.33 -33.34
CA LYS A 71 -6.70 9.38 -33.90
C LYS A 71 -5.37 8.89 -34.50
N GLY A 72 -5.05 7.61 -34.36
CA GLY A 72 -3.76 7.03 -34.77
C GLY A 72 -2.57 7.46 -33.90
N ALA A 73 -2.82 8.04 -32.72
CA ALA A 73 -1.77 8.52 -31.82
C ALA A 73 -1.07 7.34 -31.10
N ILE A 74 -1.83 6.30 -30.74
CA ILE A 74 -1.32 5.10 -30.06
C ILE A 74 -1.90 3.82 -30.72
N PRO A 75 -1.22 2.66 -30.65
CA PRO A 75 -1.69 1.43 -31.28
C PRO A 75 -2.79 0.69 -30.51
N HIS A 76 -2.76 0.74 -29.17
CA HIS A 76 -3.78 0.11 -28.31
C HIS A 76 -4.22 1.05 -27.18
N GLN A 77 -5.47 0.94 -26.71
CA GLN A 77 -6.01 1.83 -25.68
C GLN A 77 -5.23 1.82 -24.36
N GLU A 78 -4.66 0.66 -24.00
CA GLU A 78 -3.84 0.51 -22.80
C GLU A 78 -2.40 1.01 -22.98
N ASP A 79 -2.01 1.41 -24.20
CA ASP A 79 -0.73 2.06 -24.38
C ASP A 79 -0.71 3.48 -23.78
N LEU A 80 -1.88 4.00 -23.38
CA LEU A 80 -2.02 5.20 -22.57
C LEU A 80 -1.16 5.15 -21.29
N TRP A 81 -0.99 3.96 -20.68
CA TRP A 81 -0.25 3.80 -19.43
C TRP A 81 1.26 4.06 -19.58
N TYR A 82 1.76 4.09 -20.82
CA TYR A 82 3.15 4.41 -21.12
C TYR A 82 3.35 5.87 -21.48
N LEU A 83 2.34 6.73 -21.34
CA LEU A 83 2.43 8.17 -21.59
C LEU A 83 2.29 8.95 -20.29
N TYR A 84 3.06 10.02 -20.15
CA TYR A 84 2.87 10.98 -19.07
C TYR A 84 1.63 11.84 -19.32
N ASP A 85 1.04 12.36 -18.25
CA ASP A 85 -0.15 13.20 -18.28
C ASP A 85 0.00 14.40 -19.23
N GLU A 86 1.16 15.07 -19.22
CA GLU A 86 1.43 16.19 -20.11
C GLU A 86 1.50 15.76 -21.59
N GLU A 87 2.02 14.58 -21.88
CA GLU A 87 2.10 14.04 -23.24
C GLU A 87 0.70 13.74 -23.76
N VAL A 88 -0.17 13.19 -22.91
CA VAL A 88 -1.58 12.95 -23.24
C VAL A 88 -2.30 14.27 -23.48
N GLN A 89 -2.27 15.19 -22.52
CA GLN A 89 -3.06 16.42 -22.54
C GLN A 89 -2.57 17.43 -23.58
N LYS A 90 -1.25 17.69 -23.64
CA LYS A 90 -0.70 18.78 -24.45
C LYS A 90 -0.37 18.35 -25.88
N LYS A 91 -0.23 17.05 -26.16
CA LYS A 91 0.24 16.55 -27.46
C LYS A 91 -0.69 15.50 -28.08
N ALA A 92 -0.93 14.38 -27.41
CA ALA A 92 -1.67 13.25 -28.01
C ALA A 92 -3.14 13.63 -28.31
N LEU A 93 -3.78 14.38 -27.42
CA LEU A 93 -5.16 14.86 -27.63
C LEU A 93 -5.26 16.02 -28.63
N THR A 94 -4.25 16.87 -28.73
CA THR A 94 -4.28 18.13 -29.50
C THR A 94 -3.68 18.02 -30.89
N THR A 95 -2.87 17.00 -31.17
CA THR A 95 -2.17 16.81 -32.44
C THR A 95 -2.49 15.44 -33.08
N SER A 96 -1.90 15.16 -34.24
CA SER A 96 -2.00 13.87 -34.96
C SER A 96 -0.66 13.10 -34.96
N ILE A 97 0.17 13.33 -33.95
CA ILE A 97 1.50 12.69 -33.83
C ILE A 97 1.34 11.29 -33.25
N SER A 98 2.08 10.33 -33.81
CA SER A 98 2.17 8.96 -33.27
C SER A 98 3.20 8.89 -32.14
N PHE A 99 2.84 8.20 -31.07
CA PHE A 99 3.69 7.95 -29.89
C PHE A 99 4.27 6.54 -29.86
N ASN A 100 4.14 5.76 -30.95
CA ASN A 100 4.49 4.34 -30.95
C ASN A 100 5.95 4.11 -30.53
N SER A 101 6.91 4.88 -31.03
CA SER A 101 8.32 4.73 -30.65
C SER A 101 8.56 4.96 -29.15
N VAL A 102 7.92 5.97 -28.57
CA VAL A 102 8.00 6.28 -27.12
C VAL A 102 7.40 5.15 -26.30
N ILE A 103 6.25 4.63 -26.72
CA ILE A 103 5.57 3.51 -26.05
C ILE A 103 6.43 2.24 -26.10
N GLN A 104 6.99 1.88 -27.26
CA GLN A 104 7.84 0.68 -27.35
C GLN A 104 9.07 0.79 -26.45
N GLN A 105 9.71 1.96 -26.42
CA GLN A 105 10.85 2.21 -25.55
C GLN A 105 10.48 2.04 -24.06
N ARG A 106 9.35 2.62 -23.62
CA ARG A 106 8.92 2.52 -22.22
C ARG A 106 8.42 1.13 -21.83
N LYS A 107 7.92 0.33 -22.77
CA LYS A 107 7.63 -1.10 -22.53
C LYS A 107 8.91 -1.89 -22.22
N ILE A 108 9.99 -1.58 -22.93
CA ILE A 108 11.30 -2.19 -22.68
C ILE A 108 11.80 -1.75 -21.29
N GLU A 109 11.79 -0.44 -21.02
CA GLU A 109 12.22 0.11 -19.71
C GLU A 109 11.40 -0.45 -18.54
N MET A 110 10.08 -0.59 -18.70
CA MET A 110 9.23 -1.19 -17.68
C MET A 110 9.64 -2.63 -17.38
N LYS A 111 9.88 -3.43 -18.42
CA LYS A 111 10.33 -4.81 -18.25
C LYS A 111 11.71 -4.90 -17.59
N GLU A 112 12.62 -4.00 -17.93
CA GLU A 112 13.93 -3.91 -17.27
C GLU A 112 13.78 -3.51 -15.79
N ASN A 113 12.82 -2.65 -15.47
CA ASN A 113 12.55 -2.19 -14.12
C ASN A 113 11.82 -3.22 -13.24
N GLU A 114 11.07 -4.17 -13.81
CA GLU A 114 10.38 -5.25 -13.06
C GLU A 114 11.36 -6.13 -12.27
N ASP A 115 12.59 -6.28 -12.76
CA ASP A 115 13.64 -7.07 -12.11
C ASP A 115 14.41 -6.28 -11.03
N ILE A 116 14.20 -4.96 -10.93
CA ILE A 116 14.90 -4.10 -9.98
C ILE A 116 14.20 -4.17 -8.62
N GLN A 117 14.94 -4.59 -7.58
CA GLN A 117 14.51 -4.41 -6.20
C GLN A 117 14.80 -2.96 -5.78
N PRO A 118 13.77 -2.11 -5.57
CA PRO A 118 14.01 -0.72 -5.19
C PRO A 118 14.62 -0.69 -3.79
N PRO A 119 15.60 0.21 -3.54
CA PRO A 119 16.14 0.37 -2.20
C PRO A 119 15.05 0.90 -1.25
N ALA A 120 15.11 0.51 0.03
CA ALA A 120 14.14 0.93 1.05
C ALA A 120 14.02 2.47 1.19
N TYR A 121 15.09 3.19 0.87
CA TYR A 121 15.11 4.65 0.79
C TYR A 121 16.22 5.11 -0.18
N ILE A 122 16.06 6.33 -0.73
CA ILE A 122 17.06 6.97 -1.60
C ILE A 122 17.54 8.24 -0.89
N GLY A 123 18.84 8.52 -0.97
CA GLY A 123 19.49 9.67 -0.32
C GLY A 123 20.26 9.29 0.95
N THR A 124 20.80 10.31 1.63
CA THR A 124 21.63 10.14 2.84
C THR A 124 20.96 10.86 4.02
N PRO A 125 19.97 10.23 4.69
CA PRO A 125 19.28 10.86 5.81
C PRO A 125 20.23 11.00 7.00
N THR A 126 20.02 12.04 7.80
CA THR A 126 20.63 12.17 9.12
C THR A 126 20.07 11.12 10.08
N GLU A 127 20.79 10.82 11.17
CA GLU A 127 20.34 9.86 12.18
C GLU A 127 19.00 10.28 12.82
N ALA A 128 18.78 11.58 13.00
CA ALA A 128 17.53 12.10 13.55
C ALA A 128 16.33 11.87 12.61
N GLU A 129 16.54 12.05 11.30
CA GLU A 129 15.53 11.78 10.28
C GLU A 129 15.22 10.28 10.21
N LEU A 130 16.25 9.42 10.23
CA LEU A 130 16.05 7.97 10.28
C LEU A 130 15.21 7.57 11.49
N GLN A 131 15.57 8.02 12.69
CA GLN A 131 14.81 7.70 13.90
C GLN A 131 13.36 8.21 13.85
N GLN A 132 13.13 9.37 13.22
CA GLN A 132 11.78 9.90 13.06
C GLN A 132 10.95 9.02 12.12
N VAL A 133 11.51 8.62 10.99
CA VAL A 133 10.82 7.78 10.02
C VAL A 133 10.60 6.38 10.59
N GLU A 134 11.58 5.80 11.28
CA GLU A 134 11.46 4.47 11.88
C GLU A 134 10.37 4.39 12.96
N ARG A 135 10.12 5.49 13.68
CA ARG A 135 8.98 5.57 14.62
C ARG A 135 7.61 5.51 13.92
N MET A 136 7.53 5.94 12.67
CA MET A 136 6.27 5.99 11.91
C MET A 136 6.06 4.75 11.04
N LEU A 137 7.12 4.27 10.38
CA LEU A 137 7.06 3.23 9.34
C LEU A 137 7.61 1.88 9.80
N GLY A 138 8.19 1.79 10.99
CA GLY A 138 8.97 0.61 11.42
C GLY A 138 10.43 0.70 10.96
N SER A 139 11.24 -0.29 11.31
CA SER A 139 12.67 -0.23 11.00
C SER A 139 12.93 -0.21 9.50
N LEU A 140 13.74 0.75 9.05
CA LEU A 140 14.19 0.89 7.67
C LEU A 140 15.54 0.20 7.43
N ARG A 141 16.14 -0.32 8.49
CA ARG A 141 17.45 -0.95 8.47
C ARG A 141 17.28 -2.46 8.31
N GLU A 142 17.68 -2.97 7.16
CA GLU A 142 17.77 -4.41 6.97
C GLU A 142 18.87 -4.98 7.87
N ASN A 143 18.48 -5.81 8.84
CA ASN A 143 19.41 -6.57 9.65
C ASN A 143 19.65 -7.94 9.01
N GLU A 144 20.21 -7.95 7.79
CA GLU A 144 20.55 -9.20 7.07
C GLU A 144 21.48 -10.11 7.88
N LYS A 145 22.29 -9.52 8.78
CA LYS A 145 23.28 -10.22 9.60
C LYS A 145 22.70 -11.25 10.58
N ASN A 146 21.40 -11.27 10.80
CA ASN A 146 20.77 -12.21 11.73
C ASN A 146 20.25 -13.49 11.05
N ASN A 147 20.06 -13.48 9.73
CA ASN A 147 19.58 -14.66 9.02
C ASN A 147 20.66 -15.76 8.99
N THR A 148 20.25 -17.00 9.25
CA THR A 148 21.11 -18.19 9.15
C THR A 148 20.44 -19.21 8.22
N HIS A 149 21.13 -20.30 7.90
CA HIS A 149 20.55 -21.30 6.97
C HIS A 149 19.25 -21.95 7.48
N ASP A 150 19.01 -21.91 8.79
CA ASP A 150 17.84 -22.52 9.44
C ASP A 150 16.80 -21.49 9.90
N VAL A 151 17.16 -20.19 9.89
CA VAL A 151 16.37 -19.15 10.53
C VAL A 151 16.26 -17.94 9.62
N ILE A 152 15.02 -17.63 9.25
CA ILE A 152 14.64 -16.40 8.56
C ILE A 152 14.02 -15.46 9.61
N HIS A 153 14.66 -14.31 9.82
CA HIS A 153 14.14 -13.24 10.66
C HIS A 153 13.21 -12.33 9.86
N GLY A 154 12.22 -11.77 10.55
CA GLY A 154 11.29 -10.80 9.99
C GLY A 154 10.73 -9.89 11.08
N ILE A 155 9.77 -9.05 10.72
CA ILE A 155 9.11 -8.13 11.66
C ILE A 155 7.97 -8.88 12.36
N GLY A 156 7.98 -8.87 13.70
CA GLY A 156 6.93 -9.51 14.49
C GLY A 156 5.59 -8.77 14.36
N ALA A 157 4.64 -9.36 13.63
CA ALA A 157 3.32 -8.77 13.43
C ALA A 157 2.28 -9.22 14.47
N SER A 158 2.35 -10.47 14.93
CA SER A 158 1.42 -11.04 15.91
C SER A 158 2.16 -11.96 16.87
N SER A 159 1.80 -11.91 18.15
CA SER A 159 2.43 -12.77 19.16
C SER A 159 1.86 -14.19 19.09
N GLY A 160 2.75 -15.19 19.11
CA GLY A 160 2.40 -16.60 19.13
C GLY A 160 3.44 -17.45 18.43
N ILE A 161 3.39 -18.76 18.67
CA ILE A 161 4.22 -19.77 18.00
C ILE A 161 3.27 -20.84 17.47
N VAL A 162 3.38 -21.17 16.19
CA VAL A 162 2.59 -22.21 15.53
C VAL A 162 3.45 -22.92 14.49
N SER A 163 3.19 -24.20 14.27
CA SER A 163 3.82 -24.99 13.20
C SER A 163 2.75 -25.56 12.27
N GLY A 164 3.07 -25.67 10.98
CA GLY A 164 2.13 -26.16 9.98
C GLY A 164 2.68 -26.07 8.56
N ARG A 165 1.89 -26.53 7.59
CA ARG A 165 2.27 -26.45 6.18
C ARG A 165 2.10 -25.03 5.66
N VAL A 166 3.15 -24.49 5.05
CA VAL A 166 3.12 -23.19 4.39
C VAL A 166 2.49 -23.33 3.00
N LYS A 167 1.60 -22.39 2.65
CA LYS A 167 1.09 -22.23 1.28
C LYS A 167 1.76 -21.02 0.67
N SER A 168 2.61 -21.23 -0.33
CA SER A 168 3.14 -20.15 -1.16
C SER A 168 2.14 -19.87 -2.29
N HIS A 169 1.75 -18.61 -2.47
CA HIS A 169 0.90 -18.15 -3.56
C HIS A 169 1.51 -16.87 -4.12
N TYR A 170 2.07 -16.96 -5.32
CA TYR A 170 2.43 -15.78 -6.12
C TYR A 170 1.24 -15.50 -7.04
N MET A 171 0.65 -14.30 -6.93
CA MET A 171 -0.19 -13.76 -8.00
C MET A 171 0.78 -13.18 -9.02
N CYS A 172 0.93 -13.87 -10.16
CA CYS A 172 1.46 -13.28 -11.38
C CYS A 172 0.41 -12.36 -12.00
#